data_AF-A0A949HZZ1-F1
#
_entry.id   AF-A0A949HZZ1-F1
#
_cell.length_a   1.000
_cell.length_b   1.000
_cell.length_c   1.000
_cell.angle_alpha   90.00
_cell.angle_beta   90.00
_cell.angle_gamma   90.00
#
_symmetry.space_group_name_H-M   'P 1'
#
loop_
_entity.id
_entity.type
_entity.pdbx_description
1 polymer ?
#
loop_
_entity_poly.entity_id
_entity_poly.type
_entity_poly.pdbx_seq_one_letter_code
_entity_poly.pdbx_strand_id
1 'polypeptide(L)'
;TLAFRRELLHPGGVENLDVALLQKNVLAPVLGIKDPRTSDRIQFIGGIRGTAELEKLVNGGACACAFSMFPTSVEDLMAVADAGGVMPPKSTWFEPKLRDGMFCHLI
;
A
#
# COMPACT_ATOMS: atom_id res chain seq x y z
N THR A 1 7.96 16.44 -1.19
CA THR A 1 7.55 15.02 -1.19
C THR A 1 8.78 14.15 -1.30
N LEU A 2 8.81 13.01 -0.61
CA LEU A 2 9.94 12.08 -0.67
C LEU A 2 9.79 11.15 -1.87
N ALA A 3 10.91 10.68 -2.43
CA ALA A 3 10.93 9.69 -3.50
C ALA A 3 12.06 8.69 -3.24
N PHE A 4 11.86 7.43 -3.65
CA PHE A 4 12.92 6.44 -3.61
C PHE A 4 14.01 6.77 -4.64
N ARG A 5 15.26 6.46 -4.29
CA ARG A 5 16.40 6.64 -5.21
C ARG A 5 16.22 5.72 -6.42
N ARG A 6 16.51 6.24 -7.62
CA ARG A 6 16.29 5.52 -8.89
C ARG A 6 17.07 4.20 -8.96
N GLU A 7 18.19 4.11 -8.27
CA GLU A 7 18.99 2.88 -8.14
C GLU A 7 18.26 1.72 -7.41
N LEU A 8 17.19 2.01 -6.67
CA LEU A 8 16.36 1.01 -5.98
C LEU A 8 15.25 0.44 -6.88
N LEU A 9 15.06 1.01 -8.08
CA LEU A 9 14.06 0.53 -9.02
C LEU A 9 14.58 -0.70 -9.76
N HIS A 10 13.70 -1.69 -9.94
CA HIS A 10 13.99 -2.93 -10.65
C HIS A 10 13.45 -2.90 -12.09
N PRO A 11 14.00 -3.70 -13.02
CA PRO A 11 13.43 -3.85 -14.36
C PRO A 11 12.05 -4.54 -14.28
N GLY A 12 10.98 -3.75 -14.40
CA GLY A 12 9.59 -4.22 -14.54
C GLY A 12 8.85 -4.61 -13.25
N GLY A 13 7.54 -4.38 -13.26
CA GLY A 13 6.56 -5.03 -12.40
C GLY A 13 6.23 -4.37 -11.04
N VAL A 14 5.46 -5.14 -10.26
CA VAL A 14 4.91 -4.83 -8.92
C VAL A 14 5.95 -4.29 -7.93
N GLU A 15 7.20 -4.71 -8.06
CA GLU A 15 8.31 -4.37 -7.16
C GLU A 15 8.66 -2.87 -7.16
N ASN A 16 8.26 -2.13 -8.20
CA ASN A 16 8.49 -0.70 -8.31
C ASN A 16 7.36 0.16 -7.72
N LEU A 17 6.26 -0.45 -7.28
CA LEU A 17 5.21 0.29 -6.59
C LEU A 17 5.77 0.85 -5.28
N ASP A 18 5.42 2.10 -4.95
CA ASP A 18 5.92 2.78 -3.74
C ASP A 18 5.71 1.93 -2.46
N VAL A 19 4.59 1.22 -2.38
CA VAL A 19 4.28 0.30 -1.28
C VAL A 19 5.23 -0.91 -1.21
N ALA A 20 5.65 -1.44 -2.36
CA ALA A 20 6.59 -2.55 -2.43
C ALA A 20 8.00 -2.07 -2.04
N LEU A 21 8.41 -0.91 -2.56
CA LEU A 21 9.66 -0.25 -2.19
C LEU A 21 9.71 0.08 -0.70
N LEU A 22 8.61 0.60 -0.14
CA LEU A 22 8.48 0.90 1.29
C LEU A 22 8.59 -0.39 2.13
N GLN A 23 7.91 -1.46 1.74
CA GLN A 23 7.99 -2.74 2.42
C GLN A 23 9.43 -3.29 2.42
N LYS A 24 10.08 -3.30 1.25
CA LYS A 24 11.39 -3.89 1.02
C LYS A 24 12.54 -3.13 1.67
N ASN A 25 12.49 -1.79 1.63
CA ASN A 25 13.61 -0.95 2.02
C ASN A 25 13.44 -0.31 3.41
N VAL A 26 12.21 -0.23 3.94
CA VAL A 26 11.94 0.46 5.20
C VAL A 26 11.24 -0.45 6.20
N LEU A 27 10.03 -0.95 5.88
CA LEU A 27 9.21 -1.66 6.87
C LEU A 27 9.89 -2.94 7.37
N ALA A 28 10.37 -3.80 6.44
CA ALA A 28 11.03 -5.04 6.83
C ALA A 28 12.43 -4.82 7.45
N PRO A 29 13.39 -4.14 6.79
CA PRO A 29 14.76 -4.08 7.30
C PRO A 29 14.98 -3.07 8.43
N VAL A 30 14.24 -1.94 8.44
CA VAL A 30 14.45 -0.87 9.43
C VAL A 30 13.47 -1.01 10.59
N LEU A 31 12.18 -1.25 10.31
CA LEU A 31 11.15 -1.30 11.35
C LEU A 31 10.85 -2.73 11.84
N GLY A 32 11.34 -3.77 11.16
CA GLY A 32 11.13 -5.17 11.53
C GLY A 32 9.73 -5.71 11.22
N ILE A 33 8.95 -5.02 10.38
CA ILE A 33 7.60 -5.42 9.94
C ILE A 33 7.75 -6.30 8.68
N LYS A 34 7.87 -7.61 8.88
CA LYS A 34 8.14 -8.57 7.78
C LYS A 34 6.92 -8.82 6.90
N ASP A 35 5.74 -8.99 7.51
CA ASP A 35 4.47 -9.15 6.80
C ASP A 35 3.44 -8.15 7.36
N PRO A 36 3.05 -7.12 6.59
CA PRO A 36 2.09 -6.12 7.03
C PRO A 36 0.66 -6.68 7.19
N ARG A 37 0.38 -7.92 6.74
CA ARG A 37 -0.92 -8.56 6.93
C ARG A 37 -1.12 -9.10 8.34
N THR A 38 -0.03 -9.45 9.01
CA THR A 38 -0.05 -10.17 10.30
C THR A 38 0.66 -9.44 11.42
N SER A 39 1.49 -8.42 11.09
CA SER A 39 2.17 -7.63 12.09
C SER A 39 1.22 -6.70 12.85
N ASP A 40 1.30 -6.75 14.18
CA ASP A 40 0.63 -5.87 15.13
C ASP A 40 1.27 -4.47 15.25
N ARG A 41 2.47 -4.29 14.66
CA ARG A 41 3.25 -3.05 14.71
C ARG A 41 2.89 -2.05 13.60
N ILE A 42 1.90 -2.35 12.77
CA ILE A 42 1.44 -1.48 11.67
C ILE A 42 -0.07 -1.38 11.68
N GLN A 43 -0.58 -0.18 11.40
CA GLN A 43 -2.01 0.09 11.27
C GLN A 43 -2.29 0.82 9.97
N PHE A 44 -3.49 0.62 9.43
CA PHE A 44 -3.91 1.21 8.16
C PHE A 44 -5.11 2.11 8.37
N ILE A 45 -5.00 3.34 7.87
CA ILE A 45 -6.08 4.31 7.88
C ILE A 45 -6.76 4.30 6.51
N GLY A 46 -8.09 4.17 6.51
CA GLY A 46 -8.87 4.24 5.28
C GLY A 46 -8.75 5.61 4.61
N GLY A 47 -8.69 5.62 3.28
CA GLY A 47 -8.42 6.82 2.48
C GLY A 47 -9.33 8.02 2.80
N ILE A 48 -10.59 7.76 3.16
CA ILE A 48 -11.59 8.79 3.51
C ILE A 48 -11.17 9.71 4.66
N ARG A 49 -10.34 9.23 5.59
CA ARG A 49 -9.88 10.05 6.73
C ARG A 49 -8.72 10.99 6.35
N GLY A 50 -8.01 10.69 5.26
CA GLY A 50 -6.90 11.49 4.76
C GLY A 50 -5.69 11.55 5.70
N THR A 51 -4.77 12.47 5.41
CA THR A 51 -3.52 12.66 6.16
C THR A 51 -3.72 13.29 7.53
N ALA A 52 -4.81 14.03 7.74
CA ALA A 52 -5.10 14.67 9.03
C ALA A 52 -5.24 13.64 10.17
N GLU A 53 -5.84 12.48 9.91
CA GLU A 53 -5.93 11.41 10.90
C GLU A 53 -4.57 10.76 11.19
N LEU A 54 -3.71 10.64 10.18
CA LEU A 54 -2.34 10.14 10.37
C LEU A 54 -1.54 11.08 11.29
N GLU A 55 -1.61 12.39 11.04
CA GLU A 55 -0.96 13.40 11.86
C GLU A 55 -1.47 13.38 13.30
N LYS A 56 -2.78 13.27 13.49
CA LYS A 56 -3.40 13.16 14.82
C LYS A 56 -2.89 11.95 15.60
N LEU A 57 -2.78 10.79 14.96
CA LEU A 57 -2.31 9.55 15.63
C LEU A 57 -0.83 9.62 16.02
N VAL A 58 0.01 10.26 15.20
CA VAL A 58 1.42 10.47 15.51
C VAL A 58 1.58 11.52 16.62
N ASN A 59 0.94 12.69 16.49
CA ASN A 59 1.02 13.77 17.47
C ASN A 59 0.42 13.37 18.83
N GLY A 60 -0.58 12.48 18.82
CA GLY A 60 -1.19 11.91 20.03
C GLY A 60 -0.39 10.77 20.67
N GLY A 61 0.74 10.36 20.08
CA GLY A 61 1.61 9.30 20.61
C GLY A 61 1.08 7.87 20.43
N ALA A 62 -0.04 7.69 19.72
CA ALA A 62 -0.58 6.35 19.43
C ALA A 62 0.27 5.60 18.40
N CYS A 63 0.98 6.32 17.53
CA CYS A 63 1.90 5.80 16.53
C CYS A 63 3.22 6.59 16.58
N ALA A 64 4.35 5.92 16.33
CA ALA A 64 5.67 6.58 16.34
C ALA A 64 5.93 7.38 15.04
N CYS A 65 5.37 6.96 13.91
CA CYS A 65 5.44 7.65 12.63
C CYS A 65 4.28 7.21 11.74
N ALA A 66 4.08 7.92 10.63
CA ALA A 66 3.09 7.59 9.62
C ALA A 66 3.68 7.75 8.21
N PHE A 67 3.19 6.93 7.28
CA PHE A 67 3.55 7.00 5.86
C PHE A 67 2.28 7.32 5.07
N SER A 68 2.37 8.32 4.20
CA SER A 68 1.34 8.63 3.20
C SER A 68 2.00 8.52 1.83
N MET A 69 1.33 7.83 0.92
CA MET A 69 1.84 7.54 -0.43
C MET A 69 0.85 8.06 -1.46
N PHE A 70 1.35 8.33 -2.67
CA PHE A 70 0.47 8.60 -3.79
C PHE A 70 -0.40 7.37 -4.07
N PRO A 71 -1.65 7.58 -4.56
CA PRO A 71 -2.49 6.47 -4.95
C PRO A 71 -1.83 5.70 -6.10
N THR A 72 -1.84 4.38 -6.02
CA THR A 72 -1.45 3.52 -7.13
C THR A 72 -2.33 3.86 -8.35
N SER A 73 -1.71 4.09 -9.51
CA SER A 73 -2.46 4.46 -10.71
C SER A 73 -3.26 3.28 -11.26
N VAL A 74 -4.27 3.56 -12.09
CA VAL A 74 -5.02 2.50 -12.78
C VAL A 74 -4.09 1.78 -13.75
N GLU A 75 -3.18 2.50 -14.40
CA GLU A 75 -2.19 1.97 -15.31
C GLU A 75 -1.26 0.97 -14.62
N ASP A 76 -0.81 1.28 -13.40
CA ASP A 76 -0.02 0.36 -12.57
C ASP A 76 -0.83 -0.89 -12.22
N LEU A 77 -2.08 -0.73 -11.80
CA LEU A 77 -2.98 -1.84 -11.49
C LEU A 77 -3.14 -2.78 -12.69
N MET A 78 -3.40 -2.21 -13.87
CA MET A 78 -3.58 -2.96 -15.12
C MET A 78 -2.28 -3.67 -15.52
N ALA A 79 -1.13 -2.99 -15.45
CA ALA A 79 0.16 -3.59 -15.76
C ALA A 79 0.50 -4.78 -14.84
N VAL A 80 0.14 -4.71 -13.56
CA VAL A 80 0.28 -5.84 -12.63
C VAL A 80 -0.63 -7.00 -13.03
N ALA A 81 -1.88 -6.73 -13.38
CA ALA A 81 -2.83 -7.76 -13.80
C ALA A 81 -2.42 -8.44 -15.11
N ASP A 82 -1.99 -7.66 -16.11
CA ASP A 82 -1.52 -8.15 -17.41
C ASP A 82 -0.28 -9.04 -17.27
N ALA A 83 0.56 -8.78 -16.27
CA ALA A 83 1.71 -9.60 -15.91
C ALA A 83 1.35 -10.86 -15.08
N GLY A 84 0.07 -11.11 -14.79
CA GLY A 84 -0.38 -12.20 -13.92
C GLY A 84 0.06 -12.03 -12.45
N GLY A 85 0.40 -10.80 -12.05
CA GLY A 85 0.92 -10.47 -10.73
C GLY A 85 -0.17 -10.26 -9.68
N VAL A 86 0.25 -10.12 -8.42
CA VAL A 86 -0.63 -9.85 -7.28
C VAL A 86 -0.26 -8.50 -6.69
N MET A 87 -1.26 -7.64 -6.47
CA MET A 87 -1.06 -6.36 -5.81
C MET A 87 -0.51 -6.54 -4.38
N PRO A 88 0.45 -5.69 -3.95
CA PRO A 88 0.94 -5.74 -2.58
C PRO A 88 -0.21 -5.50 -1.58
N PRO A 89 -0.15 -6.09 -0.37
CA PRO A 89 -1.22 -5.93 0.60
C PRO A 89 -1.44 -4.45 0.95
N LYS A 90 -2.71 -4.04 1.01
CA LYS A 90 -3.13 -2.68 1.41
C LYS A 90 -2.53 -1.55 0.54
N SER A 91 -2.23 -1.85 -0.72
CA SER A 91 -1.69 -0.92 -1.74
C SER A 91 -2.74 -0.08 -2.46
N THR A 92 -4.01 -0.48 -2.42
CA THR A 92 -5.12 0.19 -3.11
C THR A 92 -6.33 0.41 -2.19
N TRP A 93 -7.02 1.53 -2.38
CA TRP A 93 -8.29 1.84 -1.72
C TRP A 93 -9.30 2.29 -2.77
N PHE A 94 -10.31 1.46 -3.04
CA PHE A 94 -11.40 1.78 -3.96
C PHE A 94 -12.57 2.47 -3.26
N GLU A 95 -13.11 3.50 -3.92
CA GLU A 95 -14.38 4.14 -3.58
C GLU A 95 -15.27 4.35 -4.83
N PRO A 96 -16.58 4.07 -4.75
CA PRO A 96 -17.23 3.35 -3.65
C PRO A 96 -16.68 1.91 -3.55
N LYS A 97 -16.70 1.33 -2.34
CA LYS A 97 -16.50 -0.12 -2.24
C LYS A 97 -17.56 -0.78 -3.12
N LEU A 98 -17.15 -1.76 -3.93
CA LEU A 98 -18.09 -2.55 -4.73
C LEU A 98 -19.19 -3.03 -3.79
N ARG A 99 -20.46 -2.76 -4.12
CA ARG A 99 -21.57 -3.33 -3.36
C ARG A 99 -21.46 -4.83 -3.56
N ASP A 100 -21.19 -5.55 -2.48
CA ASP A 100 -21.11 -7.01 -2.49
C ASP A 100 -22.40 -7.58 -3.08
N GLY A 101 -22.30 -8.40 -4.13
CA GLY A 101 -23.47 -8.94 -4.82
C GLY A 101 -23.25 -9.48 -6.25
N MET A 102 -22.02 -9.54 -6.76
CA MET A 102 -21.78 -10.16 -8.08
C MET A 102 -21.61 -11.68 -7.91
N PHE A 103 -22.59 -12.44 -8.38
CA PHE A 103 -22.56 -13.91 -8.41
C PHE A 103 -22.30 -14.37 -9.85
N CYS A 104 -21.18 -15.02 -10.12
CA CYS A 104 -20.94 -15.70 -11.40
C CYS A 104 -21.47 -17.14 -11.29
N HIS A 105 -22.65 -17.41 -11.85
CA HIS A 105 -23.12 -18.76 -12.11
C HIS A 105 -22.60 -19.20 -13.47
N LEU A 106 -21.54 -20.01 -13.47
CA LEU A 106 -21.05 -20.64 -14.68
C LEU A 106 -21.99 -21.81 -15.00
N ILE A 107 -22.67 -21.73 -16.16
CA ILE A 107 -23.45 -22.82 -16.75
C ILE A 107 -22.52 -23.66 -17.62
#